data_AF-A0AAX4K0F9-F1
#
_entry.id   AF-A0AAX4K0F9-F1
#
_cell.length_a   1.000
_cell.length_b   1.000
_cell.length_c   1.000
_cell.angle_alpha   90.00
_cell.angle_beta   90.00
_cell.angle_gamma   90.00
#
_symmetry.space_group_name_H-M   'P 1'
#
loop_
_entity.id
_entity.type
_entity.pdbx_description
1 polymer ?
#
loop_
_entity_poly.entity_id
_entity_poly.type
_entity_poly.pdbx_seq_one_letter_code
_entity_poly.pdbx_strand_id
1 'polypeptide(L)'
;MSASPTSALLTHPDILTHILSFADKSSLSRCMQVSWSFFQLASPLLYREITLIPDEADSIFKGASTGLMIYSDLSEREMKRDLLSNVRILNIKEHDNCNGFNGTSACTRWRGIGIEFDNLEILKIWVPSNSRYMGNWWNCPWIPNFQNYGKLVVRNVNHLSCNAPYTIVPDRMKKNIFKLVITIKNMVDLREMNERVISSTISSPTEDHLGTNTDIVVIFWIDKPGQTWCCNNNDKSLNLNDIDNLIEQISICALVRTKRLIICNLDKISILDKKPKEVEEYLQNGFKELIQAMSTSRREHKQIENRLQAIEYMTFEQYLAEEDWKGEFDIDELQPWLSISDA
;
A
#
# COMPACT_ATOMS: atom_id res chain seq x y z
N MET A 1 22.46 29.33 42.48
CA MET A 1 22.84 29.52 41.06
C MET A 1 21.55 29.49 40.26
N SER A 2 21.02 30.66 39.87
CA SER A 2 19.80 30.77 39.08
C SER A 2 20.09 30.31 37.65
N ALA A 3 19.45 29.22 37.21
CA ALA A 3 19.52 28.79 35.82
C ALA A 3 19.07 29.95 34.91
N SER A 4 19.85 30.22 33.86
CA SER A 4 19.54 31.24 32.87
C SER A 4 18.21 30.91 32.18
N PRO A 5 17.27 31.86 32.02
CA PRO A 5 15.97 31.61 31.38
C PRO A 5 16.09 31.09 29.92
N THR A 6 17.22 31.32 29.26
CA THR A 6 17.49 30.79 27.91
C THR A 6 17.75 29.28 27.86
N SER A 7 18.24 28.64 28.93
CA SER A 7 18.42 27.18 28.92
C SER A 7 17.07 26.45 28.96
N ALA A 8 16.04 27.05 29.56
CA ALA A 8 14.72 26.46 29.69
C ALA A 8 13.96 26.40 28.34
N LEU A 9 14.20 27.35 27.43
CA LEU A 9 13.59 27.38 26.09
C LEU A 9 14.13 26.25 25.19
N LEU A 10 15.44 26.04 25.15
CA LEU A 10 16.04 24.97 24.34
C LEU A 10 15.72 23.56 24.85
N THR A 11 15.37 23.43 26.13
CA THR A 11 14.92 22.16 26.72
C THR A 11 13.43 21.92 26.60
N HIS A 12 12.67 22.82 25.96
CA HIS A 12 11.24 22.61 25.77
C HIS A 12 11.02 21.37 24.89
N PRO A 13 10.16 20.41 25.30
CA PRO A 13 10.01 19.13 24.59
C PRO A 13 9.63 19.32 23.13
N ASP A 14 8.79 20.31 22.81
CA ASP A 14 8.38 20.57 21.43
C ASP A 14 9.54 21.08 20.55
N ILE A 15 10.38 21.97 21.09
CA ILE A 15 11.53 22.51 20.36
C ILE A 15 12.56 21.41 20.14
N LEU A 16 12.84 20.62 21.18
CA LEU A 16 13.80 19.51 21.06
C LEU A 16 13.29 18.42 20.11
N THR A 17 12.00 18.07 20.16
CA THR A 17 11.38 17.12 19.22
C THR A 17 11.48 17.63 17.78
N HIS A 18 11.24 18.93 17.57
CA HIS A 18 11.36 19.53 16.26
C HIS A 18 12.82 19.49 15.76
N ILE A 19 13.80 19.82 16.59
CA ILE A 19 15.23 19.71 16.23
C ILE A 19 15.59 18.26 15.90
N LEU A 20 15.18 17.31 16.74
CA LEU A 20 15.45 15.88 16.53
C LEU A 20 14.76 15.34 15.27
N SER A 21 13.68 15.95 14.79
CA SER A 21 13.02 15.52 13.55
C SER A 21 13.90 15.69 12.29
N PHE A 22 14.95 16.51 12.38
CA PHE A 22 15.96 16.68 11.32
C PHE A 22 17.19 15.78 11.51
N ALA A 23 17.27 15.02 12.61
CA ALA A 23 18.40 14.15 12.89
C ALA A 23 18.31 12.85 12.07
N ASP A 24 19.46 12.31 11.67
CA ASP A 24 19.52 11.00 11.04
C ASP A 24 19.22 9.86 12.04
N LYS A 25 18.93 8.66 11.51
CA LYS A 25 18.61 7.48 12.34
C LYS A 25 19.74 7.12 13.32
N SER A 26 21.01 7.37 12.95
CA SER A 26 22.16 7.09 13.80
C SER A 26 22.18 8.02 15.03
N SER A 27 21.94 9.30 14.81
CA SER A 27 21.91 10.34 15.82
C SER A 27 20.73 10.15 16.77
N LEU A 28 19.55 9.82 16.24
CA LEU A 28 18.38 9.48 17.06
C LEU A 28 18.64 8.24 17.94
N SER A 29 19.28 7.20 17.38
CA SER A 29 19.67 6.00 18.13
C SER A 29 20.65 6.32 19.28
N ARG A 30 21.62 7.22 19.04
CA ARG A 30 22.53 7.70 20.09
C ARG A 30 21.78 8.51 21.15
N CYS A 31 20.85 9.38 20.74
CA CYS A 31 20.02 10.16 21.67
C CYS A 31 19.27 9.25 22.65
N MET A 32 18.68 8.16 22.14
CA MET A 32 17.97 7.18 22.98
C MET A 32 18.84 6.54 24.07
N GLN A 33 20.17 6.54 23.92
CA GLN A 33 21.11 5.97 24.89
C GLN A 33 21.57 6.98 25.95
N VAL A 34 21.29 8.28 25.76
CA VAL A 34 21.76 9.35 26.67
C VAL A 34 21.00 9.36 27.98
N SER A 35 19.66 9.33 27.90
CA SER A 35 18.77 9.34 29.07
C SER A 35 17.37 8.90 28.69
N TRP A 36 16.52 8.61 29.69
CA TRP A 36 15.12 8.25 29.44
C TRP A 36 14.32 9.37 28.75
N SER A 37 14.56 10.64 29.09
CA SER A 37 13.88 11.76 28.43
C SER A 37 14.23 11.83 26.94
N PHE A 38 15.52 11.68 26.60
CA PHE A 38 15.92 11.60 25.20
C PHE A 38 15.38 10.33 24.52
N PHE A 39 15.28 9.21 25.23
CA PHE A 39 14.61 8.01 24.73
C PHE A 39 13.16 8.30 24.35
N GLN A 40 12.38 8.94 25.22
CA GLN A 40 10.96 9.27 24.97
C GLN A 40 10.76 10.24 23.80
N LEU A 41 11.70 11.16 23.56
CA LEU A 41 11.62 12.12 22.46
C LEU A 41 12.13 11.53 21.12
N ALA A 42 13.21 10.76 21.16
CA ALA A 42 13.84 10.22 19.95
C ALA A 42 13.22 8.92 19.46
N SER A 43 12.69 8.07 20.37
CA SER A 43 12.12 6.78 19.97
C SER A 43 10.93 6.89 19.02
N PRO A 44 9.97 7.82 19.19
CA PRO A 44 8.85 7.94 18.26
C PRO A 44 9.29 8.43 16.88
N LEU A 45 10.39 9.17 16.80
CA LEU A 45 10.96 9.63 15.54
C LEU A 45 11.74 8.51 14.84
N LEU A 46 12.57 7.77 15.58
CA LEU A 46 13.40 6.70 15.04
C LEU A 46 12.56 5.49 14.58
N TYR A 47 11.56 5.12 15.37
CA TYR A 47 10.72 3.94 15.13
C TYR A 47 9.44 4.26 14.36
N ARG A 48 9.19 5.52 13.99
CA ARG A 48 8.00 5.93 13.23
C ARG A 48 7.78 5.08 11.98
N GLU A 49 8.87 4.81 11.28
CA GLU A 49 8.89 4.10 10.01
C GLU A 49 9.90 2.96 10.05
N ILE A 50 9.39 1.75 9.92
CA ILE A 50 10.21 0.53 9.89
C ILE A 50 10.09 -0.12 8.52
N THR A 51 11.23 -0.56 8.00
CA THR A 51 11.30 -1.41 6.83
C THR A 51 11.68 -2.83 7.24
N LEU A 52 10.78 -3.76 6.97
CA LEU A 52 10.96 -5.18 7.16
C LEU A 52 11.32 -5.82 5.81
N ILE A 53 12.48 -6.44 5.77
CA ILE A 53 12.81 -7.45 4.76
C ILE A 53 12.49 -8.78 5.46
N PRO A 54 11.50 -9.55 5.01
CA PRO A 54 11.03 -10.72 5.77
C PRO A 54 12.10 -11.75 6.10
N ASP A 55 13.12 -11.92 5.25
CA ASP A 55 14.26 -12.81 5.51
C ASP A 55 15.22 -12.28 6.59
N GLU A 56 15.18 -10.98 6.87
CA GLU A 56 16.00 -10.29 7.87
C GLU A 56 15.20 -9.82 9.09
N ALA A 57 13.92 -10.21 9.18
CA ALA A 57 12.98 -9.76 10.20
C ALA A 57 13.47 -10.04 11.63
N ASP A 58 14.33 -11.05 11.82
CA ASP A 58 14.98 -11.36 13.09
C ASP A 58 15.73 -10.16 13.67
N SER A 59 16.41 -9.37 12.84
CA SER A 59 17.17 -8.20 13.31
C SER A 59 16.26 -7.16 13.96
N ILE A 60 15.00 -7.12 13.53
CA ILE A 60 14.01 -6.15 13.97
C ILE A 60 13.17 -6.71 15.10
N PHE A 61 12.86 -8.01 15.11
CA PHE A 61 12.00 -8.62 16.12
C PHE A 61 12.75 -9.32 17.25
N LYS A 62 14.08 -9.45 17.18
CA LYS A 62 14.87 -9.96 18.30
C LYS A 62 14.61 -9.12 19.54
N GLY A 63 14.18 -9.80 20.61
CA GLY A 63 13.83 -9.18 21.88
C GLY A 63 12.39 -8.68 21.99
N ALA A 64 11.56 -8.81 20.93
CA ALA A 64 10.13 -8.50 21.02
C ALA A 64 9.37 -9.54 21.85
N SER A 65 9.85 -10.79 21.89
CA SER A 65 9.20 -11.91 22.57
C SER A 65 9.84 -12.29 23.91
N THR A 66 10.84 -11.55 24.39
CA THR A 66 11.60 -11.92 25.61
C THR A 66 10.89 -11.63 26.92
N GLY A 67 9.64 -11.13 26.89
CA GLY A 67 8.88 -10.79 28.09
C GLY A 67 9.42 -9.53 28.80
N LEU A 68 8.87 -9.26 29.99
CA LEU A 68 9.20 -8.07 30.79
C LEU A 68 10.67 -8.08 31.22
N MET A 69 11.37 -6.97 31.00
CA MET A 69 12.69 -6.72 31.59
C MET A 69 12.54 -5.82 32.82
N ILE A 70 13.22 -6.17 33.91
CA ILE A 70 13.31 -5.34 35.12
C ILE A 70 14.52 -4.42 34.97
N TYR A 71 14.28 -3.11 34.94
CA TYR A 71 15.32 -2.09 34.81
C TYR A 71 15.90 -1.69 36.19
N SER A 72 17.01 -0.94 36.19
CA SER A 72 17.68 -0.48 37.42
C SER A 72 16.83 0.44 38.30
N ASP A 73 15.77 1.02 37.72
CA ASP A 73 14.74 1.79 38.42
C ASP A 73 13.59 0.92 38.96
N LEU A 74 13.74 -0.42 38.92
CA LEU A 74 12.75 -1.43 39.30
C LEU A 74 11.48 -1.42 38.44
N SER A 75 11.45 -0.70 37.33
CA SER A 75 10.32 -0.77 36.41
C SER A 75 10.41 -2.00 35.52
N GLU A 76 9.27 -2.66 35.34
CA GLU A 76 9.09 -3.74 34.37
C GLU A 76 8.68 -3.12 33.04
N ARG A 77 9.50 -3.28 32.00
CA ARG A 77 9.18 -2.78 30.65
C ARG A 77 9.50 -3.81 29.59
N GLU A 78 8.66 -3.85 28.57
CA GLU A 78 8.95 -4.54 27.32
C GLU A 78 9.45 -3.49 26.32
N MET A 79 10.67 -2.98 26.54
CA MET A 79 11.21 -1.86 25.76
C MET A 79 11.09 -2.07 24.26
N LYS A 80 11.24 -3.31 23.77
CA LYS A 80 11.05 -3.57 22.34
C LYS A 80 9.60 -3.42 21.89
N ARG A 81 8.63 -3.90 22.67
CA ARG A 81 7.20 -3.68 22.39
C ARG A 81 6.86 -2.19 22.43
N ASP A 82 7.36 -1.45 23.41
CA ASP A 82 7.18 0.00 23.51
C ASP A 82 7.80 0.74 22.31
N LEU A 83 8.90 0.23 21.76
CA LEU A 83 9.49 0.77 20.54
C LEU A 83 8.65 0.44 19.31
N LEU A 84 8.14 -0.79 19.18
CA LEU A 84 7.30 -1.19 18.06
C LEU A 84 5.92 -0.52 18.09
N SER A 85 5.40 -0.16 19.27
CA SER A 85 4.14 0.60 19.36
C SER A 85 4.28 2.02 18.78
N ASN A 86 5.49 2.55 18.62
CA ASN A 86 5.72 3.85 17.96
C ASN A 86 5.65 3.78 16.43
N VAL A 87 5.56 2.58 15.84
CA VAL A 87 5.52 2.39 14.39
C VAL A 87 4.19 2.87 13.84
N ARG A 88 4.25 3.85 12.93
CA ARG A 88 3.09 4.37 12.20
C ARG A 88 3.11 3.95 10.74
N ILE A 89 4.28 3.73 10.16
CA ILE A 89 4.45 3.28 8.79
C ILE A 89 5.28 1.99 8.80
N LEU A 90 4.69 0.92 8.29
CA LEU A 90 5.38 -0.36 8.14
C LEU A 90 5.57 -0.70 6.68
N ASN A 91 6.82 -0.77 6.24
CA ASN A 91 7.20 -1.15 4.89
C ASN A 91 7.62 -2.62 4.87
N ILE A 92 6.89 -3.48 4.18
CA ILE A 92 7.25 -4.88 3.99
C ILE A 92 7.78 -5.03 2.56
N LYS A 93 9.11 -5.10 2.43
CA LYS A 93 9.77 -5.27 1.14
C LYS A 93 9.51 -6.67 0.58
N GLU A 94 9.68 -6.80 -0.73
CA GLU A 94 9.56 -8.07 -1.42
C GLU A 94 10.57 -9.10 -0.88
N HIS A 95 10.18 -10.37 -0.93
CA HIS A 95 11.07 -11.49 -0.69
C HIS A 95 10.61 -12.70 -1.51
N ASP A 96 11.54 -13.54 -1.90
CA ASP A 96 11.22 -14.68 -2.74
C ASP A 96 10.78 -15.89 -1.91
N ASN A 97 9.98 -16.76 -2.52
CA ASN A 97 9.71 -18.11 -2.02
C ASN A 97 9.06 -18.22 -0.62
N CYS A 98 8.29 -17.21 -0.20
CA CYS A 98 7.40 -17.36 0.95
C CYS A 98 6.26 -18.33 0.64
N ASN A 99 6.46 -19.63 0.90
CA ASN A 99 5.38 -20.60 0.81
C ASN A 99 4.62 -20.77 2.13
N GLY A 100 4.94 -20.00 3.18
CA GLY A 100 4.24 -19.97 4.49
C GLY A 100 4.22 -21.28 5.28
N PHE A 101 4.66 -22.39 4.68
CA PHE A 101 4.46 -23.75 5.19
C PHE A 101 5.73 -24.59 5.22
N ASN A 102 6.78 -24.28 4.46
CA ASN A 102 7.92 -25.19 4.36
C ASN A 102 8.91 -25.12 5.55
N GLY A 103 8.62 -24.33 6.60
CA GLY A 103 9.45 -24.25 7.81
C GLY A 103 10.87 -23.69 7.63
N THR A 104 11.31 -23.52 6.38
CA THR A 104 12.65 -23.06 6.00
C THR A 104 12.74 -21.56 5.76
N SER A 105 11.60 -20.86 5.64
CA SER A 105 11.61 -19.40 5.50
C SER A 105 11.70 -18.73 6.87
N ALA A 106 12.36 -17.58 6.95
CA ALA A 106 12.40 -16.80 8.19
C ALA A 106 10.98 -16.44 8.68
N CYS A 107 10.03 -16.29 7.75
CA CYS A 107 8.63 -15.98 8.03
C CYS A 107 7.91 -16.99 8.92
N THR A 108 8.24 -18.29 8.85
CA THR A 108 7.58 -19.29 9.70
C THR A 108 7.98 -19.18 11.17
N ARG A 109 9.17 -18.60 11.47
CA ARG A 109 9.62 -18.38 12.86
C ARG A 109 8.80 -17.31 13.58
N TRP A 110 8.27 -16.36 12.82
CA TRP A 110 7.44 -15.26 13.33
C TRP A 110 5.94 -15.56 13.29
N ARG A 111 5.55 -16.73 12.80
CA ARG A 111 4.15 -17.18 12.81
C ARG A 111 3.64 -17.29 14.24
N GLY A 112 2.56 -16.57 14.54
CA GLY A 112 1.91 -16.63 15.85
C GLY A 112 2.68 -15.91 16.97
N ILE A 113 3.78 -15.23 16.65
CA ILE A 113 4.38 -14.27 17.57
C ILE A 113 3.46 -13.06 17.56
N GLY A 114 2.86 -12.74 18.71
CA GLY A 114 1.93 -11.62 18.91
C GLY A 114 2.64 -10.27 18.80
N ILE A 115 3.25 -9.99 17.66
CA ILE A 115 3.88 -8.72 17.35
C ILE A 115 2.77 -7.77 16.94
N GLU A 116 2.55 -6.77 17.78
CA GLU A 116 1.53 -5.76 17.59
C GLU A 116 2.18 -4.42 17.25
N PHE A 117 1.52 -3.68 16.37
CA PHE A 117 1.89 -2.33 15.97
C PHE A 117 0.69 -1.43 16.27
N ASP A 118 0.50 -1.10 17.55
CA ASP A 118 -0.73 -0.48 18.06
C ASP A 118 -1.10 0.84 17.37
N ASN A 119 -0.10 1.61 16.95
CA ASN A 119 -0.27 2.89 16.29
C ASN A 119 -0.01 2.82 14.77
N LEU A 120 -0.09 1.64 14.16
CA LEU A 120 0.12 1.49 12.73
C LEU A 120 -0.94 2.26 11.95
N GLU A 121 -0.53 3.28 11.19
CA GLU A 121 -1.42 4.08 10.36
C GLU A 121 -1.43 3.58 8.91
N ILE A 122 -0.25 3.18 8.41
CA ILE A 122 -0.01 2.83 7.01
C ILE A 122 0.79 1.53 6.94
N LEU A 123 0.24 0.55 6.22
CA LEU A 123 0.94 -0.67 5.84
C LEU A 123 1.30 -0.61 4.36
N LYS A 124 2.59 -0.65 4.02
CA LYS A 124 3.08 -0.75 2.64
C LYS A 124 3.63 -2.14 2.38
N ILE A 125 3.26 -2.74 1.27
CA ILE A 125 3.67 -4.09 0.88
C ILE A 125 4.18 -4.08 -0.55
N TRP A 126 5.40 -4.58 -0.76
CA TRP A 126 5.94 -4.79 -2.10
C TRP A 126 5.73 -6.24 -2.52
N VAL A 127 4.96 -6.41 -3.59
CA VAL A 127 4.67 -7.72 -4.15
C VAL A 127 5.78 -8.11 -5.12
N PRO A 128 6.29 -9.36 -5.06
CA PRO A 128 7.28 -9.83 -6.02
C PRO A 128 6.71 -9.83 -7.45
N SER A 129 7.41 -9.15 -8.36
CA SER A 129 7.00 -9.01 -9.77
C SER A 129 6.84 -10.34 -10.51
N ASN A 130 7.64 -11.35 -10.12
CA ASN A 130 7.68 -12.68 -10.75
C ASN A 130 6.70 -13.70 -10.13
N SER A 131 5.90 -13.30 -9.14
CA SER A 131 4.97 -14.22 -8.52
C SER A 131 3.76 -14.44 -9.44
N ARG A 132 3.77 -15.56 -10.19
CA ARG A 132 2.58 -16.06 -10.91
C ARG A 132 1.41 -16.36 -9.96
N TYR A 133 1.69 -16.46 -8.67
CA TYR A 133 0.72 -16.75 -7.61
C TYR A 133 0.94 -15.79 -6.44
N MET A 134 0.38 -14.58 -6.51
CA MET A 134 0.35 -13.64 -5.36
C MET A 134 -0.22 -14.29 -4.09
N GLY A 135 -1.00 -15.37 -4.23
CA GLY A 135 -1.43 -16.23 -3.13
C GLY A 135 -0.28 -16.58 -2.16
N ASN A 136 0.95 -16.82 -2.64
CA ASN A 136 2.07 -17.15 -1.76
C ASN A 136 2.47 -15.99 -0.83
N TRP A 137 2.47 -14.76 -1.36
CA TRP A 137 2.76 -13.57 -0.56
C TRP A 137 1.67 -13.32 0.48
N TRP A 138 0.42 -13.37 0.03
CA TRP A 138 -0.73 -13.24 0.90
C TRP A 138 -0.77 -14.31 1.96
N ASN A 139 -0.27 -15.51 1.68
CA ASN A 139 -0.14 -16.63 2.61
C ASN A 139 1.05 -16.52 3.57
N CYS A 140 1.84 -15.44 3.50
CA CYS A 140 2.86 -15.18 4.51
C CYS A 140 2.22 -15.23 5.91
N PRO A 141 2.74 -16.03 6.86
CA PRO A 141 1.99 -16.40 8.04
C PRO A 141 1.90 -15.31 9.14
N TRP A 142 2.61 -14.19 9.00
CA TRP A 142 2.64 -13.13 10.01
C TRP A 142 2.13 -11.76 9.53
N ILE A 143 2.23 -11.42 8.24
CA ILE A 143 1.55 -10.25 7.62
C ILE A 143 0.04 -10.14 7.97
N PRO A 144 -0.73 -11.24 8.00
CA PRO A 144 -2.16 -11.25 8.28
C PRO A 144 -2.55 -10.81 9.68
N ASN A 145 -1.59 -10.79 10.60
CA ASN A 145 -1.83 -10.46 12.00
C ASN A 145 -1.81 -8.95 12.22
N PHE A 146 -1.40 -8.16 11.23
CA PHE A 146 -1.48 -6.71 11.32
C PHE A 146 -2.92 -6.27 11.24
N GLN A 147 -3.33 -5.57 12.30
CA GLN A 147 -4.66 -5.00 12.44
C GLN A 147 -4.51 -3.49 12.61
N ASN A 148 -5.61 -2.77 12.43
CA ASN A 148 -5.76 -1.36 12.81
C ASN A 148 -4.96 -0.32 12.01
N TYR A 149 -4.62 -0.60 10.75
CA TYR A 149 -4.15 0.43 9.82
C TYR A 149 -5.30 1.04 9.03
N GLY A 150 -5.17 2.34 8.75
CA GLY A 150 -6.14 3.09 7.96
C GLY A 150 -5.87 3.05 6.46
N LYS A 151 -4.59 3.05 6.08
CA LYS A 151 -4.15 2.98 4.68
C LYS A 151 -3.38 1.68 4.41
N LEU A 152 -3.72 1.02 3.31
CA LEU A 152 -2.95 -0.11 2.77
C LEU A 152 -2.38 0.29 1.41
N VAL A 153 -1.08 0.19 1.25
CA VAL A 153 -0.39 0.46 -0.02
C VAL A 153 0.20 -0.86 -0.53
N VAL A 154 -0.26 -1.33 -1.68
CA VAL A 154 0.24 -2.54 -2.33
C VAL A 154 1.00 -2.14 -3.59
N ARG A 155 2.32 -2.34 -3.55
CA ARG A 155 3.27 -1.93 -4.59
C ARG A 155 3.55 -3.11 -5.53
N ASN A 156 3.86 -2.79 -6.78
CA ASN A 156 4.21 -3.74 -7.84
C ASN A 156 3.16 -4.84 -8.07
N VAL A 157 1.87 -4.49 -7.95
CA VAL A 157 0.78 -5.41 -8.25
C VAL A 157 0.80 -5.72 -9.76
N ASN A 158 0.62 -7.00 -10.09
CA ASN A 158 0.63 -7.48 -11.47
C ASN A 158 -0.74 -7.97 -11.97
N HIS A 159 -1.79 -7.84 -11.16
CA HIS A 159 -3.18 -8.07 -11.56
C HIS A 159 -4.17 -7.40 -10.61
N LEU A 160 -5.34 -7.05 -11.13
CA LEU A 160 -6.50 -6.62 -10.37
C LEU A 160 -7.61 -7.64 -10.58
N SER A 161 -7.76 -8.57 -9.64
CA SER A 161 -8.89 -9.50 -9.64
C SER A 161 -9.48 -9.57 -8.24
N CYS A 162 -10.79 -9.73 -8.19
CA CYS A 162 -11.58 -9.76 -6.95
C CYS A 162 -12.03 -11.17 -6.59
N ASN A 163 -11.51 -12.20 -7.27
CA ASN A 163 -11.96 -13.57 -7.09
C ASN A 163 -10.78 -14.52 -6.88
N ALA A 164 -11.00 -15.49 -5.98
CA ALA A 164 -10.00 -16.50 -5.68
C ALA A 164 -9.56 -17.26 -6.96
N PRO A 165 -8.26 -17.54 -7.11
CA PRO A 165 -7.16 -17.32 -6.16
C PRO A 165 -6.50 -15.93 -6.28
N TYR A 166 -6.95 -15.07 -7.19
CA TYR A 166 -6.37 -13.75 -7.46
C TYR A 166 -7.19 -12.68 -6.74
N THR A 167 -6.86 -12.42 -5.48
CA THR A 167 -7.46 -11.31 -4.73
C THR A 167 -6.44 -10.19 -4.58
N ILE A 168 -6.87 -8.95 -4.83
CA ILE A 168 -6.05 -7.74 -4.63
C ILE A 168 -5.61 -7.63 -3.17
N VAL A 169 -6.50 -7.98 -2.22
CA VAL A 169 -6.23 -7.94 -0.78
C VAL A 169 -6.94 -9.14 -0.12
N PRO A 170 -6.29 -9.93 0.74
CA PRO A 170 -6.96 -11.00 1.48
C PRO A 170 -7.99 -10.48 2.48
N ASP A 171 -9.07 -11.22 2.71
CA ASP A 171 -10.17 -10.79 3.59
C ASP A 171 -9.73 -10.35 5.00
N ARG A 172 -8.74 -11.06 5.55
CA ARG A 172 -8.17 -10.75 6.87
C ARG A 172 -7.54 -9.36 6.97
N MET A 173 -7.09 -8.81 5.84
CA MET A 173 -6.48 -7.49 5.77
C MET A 173 -7.50 -6.39 5.49
N LYS A 174 -8.71 -6.70 5.03
CA LYS A 174 -9.72 -5.69 4.64
C LYS A 174 -10.30 -4.90 5.82
N LYS A 175 -10.07 -5.36 7.05
CA LYS A 175 -10.64 -4.73 8.25
C LYS A 175 -10.05 -3.34 8.46
N ASN A 176 -10.92 -2.34 8.63
CA ASN A 176 -10.59 -0.97 9.00
C ASN A 176 -9.80 -0.16 7.95
N ILE A 177 -9.61 -0.67 6.73
CA ILE A 177 -9.01 0.09 5.64
C ILE A 177 -9.99 1.14 5.14
N PHE A 178 -9.65 2.42 5.26
CA PHE A 178 -10.39 3.50 4.59
C PHE A 178 -9.75 3.90 3.26
N LYS A 179 -8.48 3.53 3.00
CA LYS A 179 -7.82 3.79 1.72
C LYS A 179 -6.90 2.64 1.29
N LEU A 180 -7.13 2.11 0.09
CA LEU A 180 -6.31 1.09 -0.55
C LEU A 180 -5.62 1.69 -1.77
N VAL A 181 -4.30 1.77 -1.77
CA VAL A 181 -3.50 2.29 -2.88
C VAL A 181 -2.78 1.13 -3.54
N ILE A 182 -2.95 0.98 -4.85
CA ILE A 182 -2.42 -0.12 -5.65
C ILE A 182 -1.58 0.48 -6.74
N THR A 183 -0.31 0.10 -6.84
CA THR A 183 0.54 0.55 -7.94
C THR A 183 0.91 -0.60 -8.86
N ILE A 184 0.64 -0.42 -10.14
CA ILE A 184 0.80 -1.44 -11.18
C ILE A 184 1.98 -1.05 -12.07
N LYS A 185 3.01 -1.90 -12.10
CA LYS A 185 4.14 -1.75 -13.04
C LYS A 185 4.00 -2.65 -14.26
N ASN A 186 3.31 -3.78 -14.11
CA ASN A 186 3.09 -4.74 -15.19
C ASN A 186 1.72 -5.41 -14.98
N MET A 187 1.15 -6.03 -16.01
CA MET A 187 -0.11 -6.75 -15.93
C MET A 187 0.05 -8.16 -16.51
N VAL A 188 -0.39 -9.16 -15.75
CA VAL A 188 -0.52 -10.54 -16.21
C VAL A 188 -1.82 -10.68 -16.99
N ASP A 189 -1.80 -11.50 -18.04
CA ASP A 189 -3.01 -11.88 -18.79
C ASP A 189 -3.88 -12.81 -17.92
N LEU A 190 -5.06 -12.32 -17.54
CA LEU A 190 -6.05 -13.06 -16.76
C LEU A 190 -7.36 -13.28 -17.53
N ARG A 191 -7.38 -13.09 -18.86
CA ARG A 191 -8.63 -13.13 -19.64
C ARG A 191 -9.44 -14.39 -19.46
N GLU A 192 -8.82 -15.57 -19.54
CA GLU A 192 -9.53 -16.85 -19.34
C GLU A 192 -10.24 -16.91 -17.97
N MET A 193 -9.65 -16.29 -16.94
CA MET A 193 -10.23 -16.26 -15.60
C MET A 193 -11.30 -15.18 -15.49
N ASN A 194 -11.04 -14.00 -16.04
CA ASN A 194 -11.99 -12.90 -16.08
C ASN A 194 -13.24 -13.30 -16.85
N GLU A 195 -13.14 -14.00 -17.97
CA GLU A 195 -14.29 -14.54 -18.72
C GLU A 195 -15.16 -15.44 -17.85
N ARG A 196 -14.56 -16.32 -17.03
CA ARG A 196 -15.30 -17.16 -16.06
C ARG A 196 -15.98 -16.30 -14.99
N VAL A 197 -15.32 -15.25 -14.52
CA VAL A 197 -15.90 -14.32 -13.55
C VAL A 197 -17.05 -13.55 -14.18
N ILE A 198 -16.84 -12.91 -15.33
CA ILE A 198 -17.85 -12.13 -16.06
C ILE A 198 -19.07 -12.99 -16.38
N SER A 199 -18.86 -14.22 -16.87
CA SER A 199 -19.94 -15.15 -17.18
C SER A 199 -20.68 -15.69 -15.93
N SER A 200 -20.02 -15.80 -14.78
CA SER A 200 -20.65 -16.27 -13.53
C SER A 200 -21.29 -15.16 -12.69
N THR A 201 -20.73 -13.94 -12.73
CA THR A 201 -21.17 -12.75 -11.98
C THR A 201 -22.57 -12.28 -12.41
N ILE A 202 -23.05 -12.76 -13.56
CA ILE A 202 -24.47 -12.73 -13.98
C ILE A 202 -25.42 -13.25 -12.88
N SER A 203 -24.94 -13.98 -11.86
CA SER A 203 -25.79 -14.61 -10.84
C SER A 203 -25.76 -13.96 -9.45
N SER A 204 -24.67 -13.26 -9.07
CA SER A 204 -24.54 -12.48 -7.82
C SER A 204 -23.10 -11.97 -7.73
N PRO A 205 -22.83 -10.67 -7.49
CA PRO A 205 -21.49 -10.24 -7.10
C PRO A 205 -21.11 -11.00 -5.83
N THR A 206 -20.05 -11.80 -5.89
CA THR A 206 -19.42 -12.38 -4.71
C THR A 206 -19.15 -11.24 -3.75
N GLU A 207 -19.56 -11.41 -2.49
CA GLU A 207 -19.47 -10.37 -1.45
C GLU A 207 -18.00 -10.13 -1.09
N ASP A 208 -17.25 -9.50 -1.99
CA ASP A 208 -15.89 -9.10 -1.70
C ASP A 208 -15.95 -7.88 -0.77
N HIS A 209 -15.81 -8.14 0.54
CA HIS A 209 -16.08 -7.22 1.64
C HIS A 209 -14.97 -6.16 1.84
N LEU A 210 -14.50 -5.52 0.78
CA LEU A 210 -13.91 -4.19 0.97
C LEU A 210 -15.03 -3.30 1.52
N GLY A 211 -14.77 -2.61 2.63
CA GLY A 211 -15.78 -1.81 3.29
C GLY A 211 -16.35 -0.76 2.33
N THR A 212 -17.65 -0.48 2.42
CA THR A 212 -18.30 0.54 1.57
C THR A 212 -17.73 1.95 1.76
N ASN A 213 -16.92 2.16 2.79
CA ASN A 213 -16.27 3.42 3.13
C ASN A 213 -14.79 3.48 2.68
N THR A 214 -14.30 2.47 1.97
CA THR A 214 -12.93 2.42 1.48
C THR A 214 -12.81 3.19 0.16
N ASP A 215 -11.79 4.03 0.02
CA ASP A 215 -11.35 4.57 -1.27
C ASP A 215 -10.31 3.61 -1.88
N ILE A 216 -10.48 3.21 -3.14
CA ILE A 216 -9.45 2.46 -3.89
C ILE A 216 -8.75 3.43 -4.84
N VAL A 217 -7.43 3.42 -4.85
CA VAL A 217 -6.60 4.18 -5.78
C VAL A 217 -5.77 3.18 -6.59
N VAL A 218 -5.97 3.15 -7.89
CA VAL A 218 -5.18 2.35 -8.83
C VAL A 218 -4.25 3.29 -9.59
N ILE A 219 -2.94 3.06 -9.52
CA ILE A 219 -1.93 3.90 -10.15
C ILE A 219 -1.15 3.07 -11.16
N PHE A 220 -1.28 3.41 -12.43
CA PHE A 220 -0.37 2.93 -13.47
C PHE A 220 0.98 3.62 -13.26
N TRP A 221 1.87 2.91 -12.57
CA TRP A 221 3.08 3.50 -12.03
C TRP A 221 4.13 3.68 -13.12
N ILE A 222 4.60 4.91 -13.24
CA ILE A 222 5.78 5.28 -14.02
C ILE A 222 6.79 5.94 -13.07
N ASP A 223 8.09 5.77 -13.30
CA ASP A 223 9.11 6.28 -12.39
C ASP A 223 9.34 7.80 -12.60
N LYS A 224 8.97 8.34 -13.76
CA LYS A 224 9.10 9.76 -14.10
C LYS A 224 7.86 10.29 -14.85
N PRO A 225 7.47 11.57 -14.67
CA PRO A 225 6.30 12.18 -15.30
C PRO A 225 6.23 12.08 -16.84
N GLY A 226 7.39 12.06 -17.49
CA GLY A 226 7.52 12.00 -18.96
C GLY A 226 7.53 10.58 -19.54
N GLN A 227 7.43 9.54 -18.72
CA GLN A 227 7.39 8.16 -19.19
C GLN A 227 5.98 7.74 -19.60
N THR A 228 5.92 6.73 -20.46
CA THR A 228 4.69 6.01 -20.78
C THR A 228 4.66 4.70 -20.01
N TRP A 229 3.49 4.30 -19.55
CA TRP A 229 3.26 2.99 -18.99
C TRP A 229 3.15 1.96 -20.13
N CYS A 230 4.02 0.95 -20.10
CA CYS A 230 4.08 -0.13 -21.09
C CYS A 230 3.97 -1.48 -20.37
N CYS A 231 3.15 -2.38 -20.91
CA CYS A 231 3.03 -3.73 -20.36
C CYS A 231 4.33 -4.53 -20.61
N ASN A 232 4.79 -5.30 -19.63
CA ASN A 232 5.93 -6.23 -19.70
C ASN A 232 7.32 -5.64 -19.94
N ASN A 233 7.58 -4.37 -19.57
CA ASN A 233 8.92 -3.73 -19.64
C ASN A 233 9.60 -3.77 -21.03
N ASN A 234 8.85 -4.05 -22.10
CA ASN A 234 9.42 -4.22 -23.44
C ASN A 234 9.40 -2.92 -24.27
N ASP A 235 9.03 -1.79 -23.67
CA ASP A 235 8.80 -0.49 -24.32
C ASP A 235 7.86 -0.54 -25.54
N LYS A 236 7.05 -1.61 -25.62
CA LYS A 236 6.07 -1.81 -26.69
C LYS A 236 4.72 -1.29 -26.23
N SER A 237 4.05 -0.58 -27.13
CA SER A 237 2.63 -0.26 -26.97
C SER A 237 1.81 -1.54 -26.77
N LEU A 238 0.75 -1.42 -25.99
CA LEU A 238 -0.17 -2.52 -25.72
C LEU A 238 -0.81 -2.97 -27.04
N ASN A 239 -0.86 -4.29 -27.22
CA ASN A 239 -1.67 -4.88 -28.29
C ASN A 239 -3.14 -4.99 -27.85
N LEU A 240 -4.05 -5.35 -28.76
CA LEU A 240 -5.49 -5.47 -28.46
C LEU A 240 -5.78 -6.42 -27.28
N ASN A 241 -5.06 -7.54 -27.20
CA ASN A 241 -5.24 -8.50 -26.09
C ASN A 241 -4.86 -7.89 -24.73
N ASP A 242 -3.78 -7.11 -24.68
CA ASP A 242 -3.33 -6.45 -23.44
C ASP A 242 -4.35 -5.39 -23.00
N ILE A 243 -4.95 -4.68 -23.96
CA ILE A 243 -5.99 -3.68 -23.74
C ILE A 243 -7.26 -4.34 -23.19
N ASP A 244 -7.72 -5.43 -23.82
CA ASP A 244 -8.92 -6.16 -23.37
C ASP A 244 -8.72 -6.70 -21.96
N ASN A 245 -7.56 -7.31 -21.68
CA ASN A 245 -7.20 -7.78 -20.35
C ASN A 245 -7.19 -6.64 -19.31
N LEU A 246 -6.68 -5.46 -19.68
CA LEU A 246 -6.72 -4.28 -18.83
C LEU A 246 -8.15 -3.82 -18.54
N ILE A 247 -8.98 -3.74 -19.59
CA ILE A 247 -10.39 -3.36 -19.50
C ILE A 247 -11.14 -4.28 -18.56
N GLU A 248 -10.97 -5.60 -18.72
CA GLU A 248 -11.61 -6.59 -17.86
C GLU A 248 -11.22 -6.46 -16.40
N GLN A 249 -9.92 -6.41 -16.10
CA GLN A 249 -9.43 -6.38 -14.71
C GLN A 249 -9.87 -5.11 -13.97
N ILE A 250 -9.80 -3.94 -14.63
CA ILE A 250 -10.29 -2.68 -14.06
C ILE A 250 -11.80 -2.70 -13.91
N SER A 251 -12.54 -3.22 -14.88
CA SER A 251 -14.01 -3.32 -14.81
C SER A 251 -14.47 -4.23 -13.67
N ILE A 252 -13.81 -5.37 -13.48
CA ILE A 252 -14.07 -6.28 -12.36
C ILE A 252 -13.75 -5.58 -11.03
N CYS A 253 -12.62 -4.88 -10.93
CA CYS A 253 -12.28 -4.09 -9.75
C CYS A 253 -13.31 -3.00 -9.45
N ALA A 254 -13.84 -2.35 -10.50
CA ALA A 254 -14.89 -1.34 -10.37
C ALA A 254 -16.20 -1.90 -9.83
N LEU A 255 -16.48 -3.20 -9.96
CA LEU A 255 -17.67 -3.81 -9.37
C LEU A 255 -17.59 -4.01 -7.84
N VAL A 256 -16.39 -3.91 -7.25
CA VAL A 256 -16.24 -3.98 -5.79
C VAL A 256 -16.96 -2.80 -5.15
N ARG A 257 -17.71 -3.07 -4.09
CA ARG A 257 -18.46 -2.04 -3.35
C ARG A 257 -17.52 -1.18 -2.52
N THR A 258 -17.08 -0.07 -3.08
CA THR A 258 -16.25 0.92 -2.37
C THR A 258 -16.87 2.31 -2.41
N LYS A 259 -16.29 3.25 -1.66
CA LYS A 259 -16.73 4.65 -1.65
C LYS A 259 -16.39 5.33 -2.98
N ARG A 260 -15.11 5.28 -3.35
CA ARG A 260 -14.58 5.79 -4.63
C ARG A 260 -13.59 4.79 -5.25
N LEU A 261 -13.42 4.89 -6.57
CA LEU A 261 -12.34 4.25 -7.30
C LEU A 261 -11.60 5.33 -8.11
N ILE A 262 -10.39 5.67 -7.69
CA ILE A 262 -9.53 6.64 -8.36
C ILE A 262 -8.56 5.87 -9.25
N ILE A 263 -8.49 6.22 -10.53
CA ILE A 263 -7.58 5.61 -11.51
C ILE A 263 -6.62 6.68 -12.02
N CYS A 264 -5.35 6.52 -11.69
CA CYS A 264 -4.29 7.47 -12.02
C CYS A 264 -3.51 7.06 -13.27
N ASN A 265 -3.13 8.05 -14.10
CA ASN A 265 -2.24 7.90 -15.26
C ASN A 265 -2.78 7.03 -16.41
N LEU A 266 -4.09 7.03 -16.67
CA LEU A 266 -4.63 6.36 -17.86
C LEU A 266 -4.08 6.96 -19.16
N ASP A 267 -3.90 8.27 -19.20
CA ASP A 267 -3.34 9.02 -20.32
C ASP A 267 -1.88 8.63 -20.64
N LYS A 268 -1.18 8.01 -19.68
CA LYS A 268 0.21 7.56 -19.85
C LYS A 268 0.31 6.16 -20.45
N ILE A 269 -0.79 5.44 -20.63
CA ILE A 269 -0.76 4.07 -21.20
C ILE A 269 -0.43 4.16 -22.69
N SER A 270 0.58 3.42 -23.12
CA SER A 270 0.98 3.40 -24.53
C SER A 270 0.08 2.49 -25.36
N ILE A 271 -0.81 3.07 -26.18
CA ILE A 271 -1.61 2.33 -27.18
C ILE A 271 -1.17 2.77 -28.57
N LEU A 272 -1.03 1.80 -29.49
CA LEU A 272 -0.61 2.06 -30.86
C LEU A 272 -1.56 3.06 -31.55
N ASP A 273 -0.99 4.04 -32.23
CA ASP A 273 -1.68 5.05 -33.04
C ASP A 273 -2.69 5.95 -32.29
N LYS A 274 -2.58 6.06 -30.95
CA LYS A 274 -3.44 6.94 -30.14
C LYS A 274 -2.63 8.00 -29.39
N LYS A 275 -3.17 9.21 -29.31
CA LYS A 275 -2.62 10.28 -28.44
C LYS A 275 -3.08 10.10 -26.98
N PRO A 276 -2.38 10.65 -25.98
CA PRO A 276 -2.73 10.48 -24.55
C PRO A 276 -4.21 10.71 -24.20
N LYS A 277 -4.82 11.78 -24.69
CA LYS A 277 -6.25 12.06 -24.46
C LYS A 277 -7.18 11.04 -25.12
N GLU A 278 -6.81 10.57 -26.32
CA GLU A 278 -7.57 9.54 -27.05
C GLU A 278 -7.44 8.18 -26.37
N VAL A 279 -6.30 7.89 -25.74
CA VAL A 279 -6.08 6.69 -24.92
C VAL A 279 -7.01 6.71 -23.71
N GLU A 280 -7.01 7.81 -22.96
CA GLU A 280 -7.84 7.95 -21.77
C GLU A 280 -9.33 7.76 -22.10
N GLU A 281 -9.85 8.50 -23.10
CA GLU A 281 -11.25 8.38 -23.53
C GLU A 281 -11.60 6.97 -24.01
N TYR A 282 -10.70 6.35 -24.78
CA TYR A 282 -10.89 4.99 -25.29
C TYR A 282 -10.99 3.96 -24.15
N LEU A 283 -10.10 4.03 -23.15
CA LEU A 283 -10.12 3.13 -22.01
C LEU A 283 -11.34 3.39 -21.12
N GLN A 284 -11.68 4.64 -20.85
CA GLN A 284 -12.88 5.02 -20.07
C GLN A 284 -14.16 4.45 -20.70
N ASN A 285 -14.30 4.59 -22.01
CA ASN A 285 -15.44 4.04 -22.75
C ASN A 285 -15.45 2.50 -22.68
N GLY A 286 -14.30 1.85 -22.87
CA GLY A 286 -14.17 0.40 -22.75
C GLY A 286 -14.58 -0.13 -21.37
N PHE A 287 -14.11 0.51 -20.29
CA PHE A 287 -14.52 0.16 -18.93
C PHE A 287 -16.04 0.33 -18.75
N LYS A 288 -16.59 1.47 -19.20
CA LYS A 288 -18.02 1.78 -19.06
C LYS A 288 -18.89 0.77 -19.80
N GLU A 289 -18.55 0.45 -21.05
CA GLU A 289 -19.28 -0.51 -21.87
C GLU A 289 -19.28 -1.90 -21.23
N LEU A 290 -18.12 -2.37 -20.74
CA LEU A 290 -18.02 -3.68 -20.10
C LEU A 290 -18.79 -3.72 -18.76
N ILE A 291 -18.66 -2.70 -17.92
CA ILE A 291 -19.41 -2.61 -16.65
C ILE A 291 -20.92 -2.61 -16.91
N GLN A 292 -21.39 -1.89 -17.93
CA GLN A 292 -22.80 -1.88 -18.31
C GLN A 292 -23.27 -3.23 -18.86
N ALA A 293 -22.46 -3.89 -19.69
CA ALA A 293 -22.75 -5.21 -20.25
C ALA A 293 -22.86 -6.30 -19.17
N MET A 294 -22.18 -6.14 -18.03
CA MET A 294 -22.29 -7.03 -16.88
C MET A 294 -23.63 -6.87 -16.11
N SER A 295 -24.45 -5.87 -16.44
CA SER A 295 -25.77 -5.68 -15.82
C SER A 295 -26.86 -6.49 -16.53
N THR A 296 -27.58 -7.33 -15.79
CA THR A 296 -28.70 -8.10 -16.37
C THR A 296 -30.07 -7.60 -15.92
N SER A 297 -30.15 -6.90 -14.79
CA SER A 297 -31.42 -6.40 -14.23
C SER A 297 -31.50 -4.88 -14.14
N ARG A 298 -32.72 -4.30 -14.25
CA ARG A 298 -32.92 -2.84 -14.09
C ARG A 298 -32.44 -2.29 -12.75
N ARG A 299 -32.47 -3.11 -11.68
CA ARG A 299 -31.99 -2.72 -10.35
C ARG A 299 -30.46 -2.62 -10.33
N GLU A 300 -29.77 -3.56 -10.98
CA GLU A 300 -28.32 -3.51 -11.17
C GLU A 300 -27.90 -2.31 -12.01
N HIS A 301 -28.66 -1.93 -13.04
CA HIS A 301 -28.33 -0.78 -13.90
C HIS A 301 -28.16 0.50 -13.08
N LYS A 302 -29.08 0.79 -12.15
CA LYS A 302 -28.97 1.97 -11.28
C LYS A 302 -27.76 1.88 -10.34
N GLN A 303 -27.46 0.69 -9.82
CA GLN A 303 -26.28 0.50 -8.96
C GLN A 303 -24.99 0.69 -9.75
N ILE A 304 -24.94 0.19 -10.98
CA ILE A 304 -23.82 0.34 -11.91
C ILE A 304 -23.66 1.80 -12.33
N GLU A 305 -24.74 2.52 -12.62
CA GLU A 305 -24.67 3.95 -12.96
C GLU A 305 -24.10 4.77 -11.80
N ASN A 306 -24.60 4.56 -10.57
CA ASN A 306 -24.02 5.15 -9.37
C ASN A 306 -22.55 4.78 -9.22
N ARG A 307 -22.18 3.54 -9.60
CA ARG A 307 -20.81 3.07 -9.46
C ARG A 307 -19.88 3.72 -10.48
N LEU A 308 -20.31 3.88 -11.72
CA LEU A 308 -19.58 4.59 -12.76
C LEU A 308 -19.36 6.07 -12.37
N GLN A 309 -20.32 6.70 -11.70
CA GLN A 309 -20.17 8.05 -11.16
C GLN A 309 -19.16 8.15 -10.01
N ALA A 310 -18.86 7.04 -9.34
CA ALA A 310 -17.88 6.96 -8.26
C ALA A 310 -16.45 6.64 -8.76
N ILE A 311 -16.28 6.47 -10.08
CA ILE A 311 -14.97 6.31 -10.70
C ILE A 311 -14.44 7.69 -11.06
N GLU A 312 -13.26 8.01 -10.55
CA GLU A 312 -12.54 9.25 -10.82
C GLU A 312 -11.27 8.94 -11.60
N TYR A 313 -10.97 9.76 -12.60
CA TYR A 313 -9.77 9.64 -13.42
C TYR A 313 -8.92 10.89 -13.22
N MET A 314 -7.63 10.71 -12.95
CA MET A 314 -6.72 11.83 -12.72
C MET A 314 -5.29 11.48 -13.12
N THR A 315 -4.41 12.47 -13.25
CA THR A 315 -2.97 12.22 -13.35
C THR A 315 -2.38 11.99 -11.95
N PHE A 316 -1.20 11.40 -11.87
CA PHE A 316 -0.53 11.23 -10.58
C PHE A 316 -0.15 12.57 -9.94
N GLU A 317 0.15 13.61 -10.73
CA GLU A 317 0.34 14.97 -10.21
C GLU A 317 -0.92 15.53 -9.55
N GLN A 318 -2.08 15.36 -10.19
CA GLN A 318 -3.38 15.76 -9.61
C GLN A 318 -3.64 15.00 -8.31
N TYR A 319 -3.38 13.69 -8.30
CA TYR A 319 -3.47 12.88 -7.08
C TYR A 319 -2.57 13.42 -5.95
N LEU A 320 -1.32 13.79 -6.26
CA LEU A 320 -0.41 14.39 -5.28
C LEU A 320 -0.86 15.77 -4.80
N ALA A 321 -1.64 16.50 -5.58
CA ALA A 321 -2.14 17.83 -5.22
C ALA A 321 -3.45 17.79 -4.41
N GLU A 322 -4.34 16.84 -4.73
CA GLU A 322 -5.74 16.85 -4.27
C GLU A 322 -6.02 15.82 -3.17
N GLU A 323 -5.28 14.70 -3.13
CA GLU A 323 -5.55 13.58 -2.22
C GLU A 323 -4.54 13.52 -1.05
N ASP A 324 -4.96 12.98 0.09
CA ASP A 324 -4.06 12.73 1.22
C ASP A 324 -3.17 11.52 0.94
N TRP A 325 -2.05 11.75 0.25
CA TRP A 325 -1.05 10.73 -0.09
C TRP A 325 0.03 10.55 0.98
N LYS A 326 0.01 11.34 2.07
CA LYS A 326 1.12 11.40 3.01
C LYS A 326 1.43 10.01 3.58
N GLY A 327 2.70 9.63 3.46
CA GLY A 327 3.20 8.35 3.91
C GLY A 327 2.86 7.16 3.01
N GLU A 328 2.26 7.36 1.82
CA GLU A 328 2.03 6.30 0.83
C GLU A 328 3.27 6.03 -0.04
N PHE A 329 3.99 7.09 -0.39
CA PHE A 329 5.22 7.05 -1.19
C PHE A 329 6.39 7.61 -0.39
N ASP A 330 7.59 7.17 -0.74
CA ASP A 330 8.82 7.68 -0.14
C ASP A 330 9.22 8.98 -0.85
N ILE A 331 9.87 9.91 -0.15
CA ILE A 331 10.22 11.24 -0.70
C ILE A 331 11.10 11.09 -1.96
N ASP A 332 12.02 10.14 -1.94
CA ASP A 332 12.91 9.86 -3.08
C ASP A 332 12.13 9.40 -4.33
N GLU A 333 11.01 8.70 -4.15
CA GLU A 333 10.13 8.28 -5.24
C GLU A 333 9.36 9.46 -5.84
N LEU A 334 9.06 10.47 -5.02
CA LEU A 334 8.29 11.66 -5.41
C LEU A 334 9.16 12.79 -5.95
N GLN A 335 10.47 12.77 -5.69
CA GLN A 335 11.40 13.81 -6.14
C GLN A 335 11.26 14.15 -7.65
N PRO A 336 11.12 13.17 -8.58
CA PRO A 336 10.92 13.46 -10.00
C PRO A 336 9.63 14.20 -10.32
N TRP A 337 8.61 14.09 -9.46
CA TRP A 337 7.28 14.68 -9.64
C TRP A 337 7.19 16.06 -9.00
N LEU A 338 7.85 16.26 -7.86
CA LEU A 338 7.86 17.53 -7.13
C LEU A 338 8.78 18.58 -7.75
N SER A 339 9.79 18.16 -8.52
CA SER A 339 10.75 19.09 -9.15
C SER A 339 10.22 19.82 -10.38
N ILE A 340 9.05 19.42 -10.90
CA ILE A 340 8.44 20.04 -12.08
C ILE A 340 7.53 21.21 -11.69
N SER A 341 7.05 21.28 -10.44
CA SER A 341 6.15 22.36 -10.00
C SER A 341 6.85 23.70 -9.70
N ASP A 342 8.19 23.73 -9.71
CA ASP A 342 9.00 24.95 -9.45
C ASP A 342 9.58 25.59 -10.73
N ALA A 343 9.21 25.11 -11.92
CA ALA A 343 9.61 25.65 -13.22
C ALA A 343 8.38 26.11 -14.02
#